data_AF-A0A7W1YPC7-F1
#
_entry.id   AF-A0A7W1YPC7-F1
#
_cell.length_a   1.000
_cell.length_b   1.000
_cell.length_c   1.000
_cell.angle_alpha   90.00
_cell.angle_beta   90.00
_cell.angle_gamma   90.00
#
_symmetry.space_group_name_H-M   'P 1'
#
loop_
_entity.id
_entity.type
_entity.pdbx_description
1 polymer ?
#
loop_
_entity_poly.entity_id
_entity_poly.type
_entity_poly.pdbx_seq_one_letter_code
_entity_poly.pdbx_strand_id
1 'polypeptide(L)'
;MGRAEFLRRQAERLRTALQQSKELVVHPEEELVVEEEAKTGVQNPANLATWQGLVEQRIQDGMAQGLFDNLQGMGRPLNLYDDAFVPDDMRMAFRVLRSNNLAPLWIEVNREIHEDLARLQRMRGTAQQRWPRLPSYQRERLREDYADRIKEINDKIINYNIMAPSSSVNMGLLLKDEELAAFDAATILTQT
;
A
#
# COMPACT_ATOMS: atom_id res chain seq x y z
N MET A 1 24.06 -36.49 -11.28
CA MET A 1 22.58 -36.52 -11.17
C MET A 1 22.09 -35.09 -11.23
N GLY A 2 21.26 -34.79 -12.23
CA GLY A 2 21.29 -33.53 -12.95
C GLY A 2 20.36 -32.45 -12.40
N ARG A 3 20.79 -31.20 -12.47
CA ARG A 3 20.02 -29.97 -12.16
C ARG A 3 18.63 -29.95 -12.82
N ALA A 4 18.47 -30.65 -13.95
CA ALA A 4 17.19 -30.84 -14.64
C ALA A 4 16.19 -31.72 -13.88
N GLU A 5 16.64 -32.76 -13.16
CA GLU A 5 15.75 -33.61 -12.34
C GLU A 5 15.29 -32.86 -11.09
N PHE A 6 16.16 -32.01 -10.53
CA PHE A 6 15.81 -31.15 -9.39
C PHE A 6 14.73 -30.13 -9.77
N LEU A 7 14.88 -29.47 -10.92
CA LEU A 7 13.88 -28.52 -11.41
C LEU A 7 12.55 -29.18 -11.79
N ARG A 8 12.57 -30.41 -12.34
CA ARG A 8 11.36 -31.20 -12.59
C ARG A 8 10.62 -31.55 -11.31
N ARG A 9 11.33 -32.04 -10.29
CA ARG A 9 10.74 -32.33 -8.97
C ARG A 9 10.20 -31.09 -8.27
N GLN A 10 10.85 -29.94 -8.43
CA GLN A 10 10.36 -28.66 -7.90
C GLN A 10 9.07 -28.21 -8.60
N ALA A 11 9.00 -28.34 -9.93
CA ALA A 11 7.81 -28.01 -10.70
C ALA A 11 6.62 -28.95 -10.39
N GLU A 12 6.88 -30.24 -10.18
CA GLU A 12 5.85 -31.20 -9.78
C GLU A 12 5.30 -30.88 -8.39
N ARG A 13 6.17 -30.59 -7.40
CA ARG A 13 5.74 -30.18 -6.06
C ARG A 13 4.86 -28.94 -6.07
N LEU A 14 5.19 -27.94 -6.88
CA LEU A 14 4.37 -26.71 -7.00
C LEU A 14 3.00 -27.01 -7.63
N ARG A 15 2.94 -27.91 -8.63
CA ARG A 15 1.66 -28.34 -9.23
C ARG A 15 0.78 -29.09 -8.24
N THR A 16 1.35 -30.01 -7.47
CA THR A 16 0.60 -30.77 -6.46
C THR A 16 0.10 -29.85 -5.34
N ALA A 17 0.92 -28.89 -4.91
CA ALA A 17 0.53 -27.90 -3.91
C ALA A 17 -0.60 -26.98 -4.39
N LEU A 18 -0.56 -26.54 -5.66
CA LEU A 18 -1.64 -25.75 -6.28
C LEU A 18 -2.93 -26.55 -6.47
N GLN A 19 -2.84 -27.87 -6.62
CA GLN A 19 -4.00 -28.75 -6.74
C GLN A 19 -4.62 -29.04 -5.37
N GLN A 20 -3.80 -29.29 -4.35
CA GLN A 20 -4.27 -29.42 -2.97
C GLN A 20 -4.87 -28.14 -2.42
N SER A 21 -4.35 -26.96 -2.77
CA SER A 21 -4.95 -25.68 -2.35
C SER A 21 -6.32 -25.44 -2.98
N LYS A 22 -6.61 -26.06 -4.14
CA LYS A 22 -7.94 -26.04 -4.77
C LYS A 22 -8.91 -27.04 -4.14
N GLU A 23 -8.42 -28.14 -3.59
CA GLU A 23 -9.24 -29.18 -2.93
C GLU A 23 -9.57 -28.85 -1.46
N LEU A 24 -8.78 -28.00 -0.79
CA LEU A 24 -8.97 -27.61 0.61
C LEU A 24 -10.14 -26.62 0.89
N VAL A 25 -11.02 -26.36 -0.09
CA VAL A 25 -12.22 -25.49 0.09
C VAL A 25 -13.50 -26.32 0.29
N VAL A 26 -13.41 -27.53 0.84
CA VAL A 26 -14.60 -28.31 1.18
C VAL A 26 -14.55 -28.71 2.65
N HIS A 27 -15.08 -27.83 3.51
CA HIS A 27 -15.76 -28.27 4.72
C HIS A 27 -17.28 -28.17 4.47
N PRO A 28 -18.04 -29.26 4.70
CA PRO A 28 -19.49 -29.27 4.54
C PRO A 28 -20.11 -28.60 5.77
N GLU A 29 -20.68 -27.41 5.60
CA GLU A 29 -21.47 -26.77 6.64
C GLU A 29 -22.89 -27.31 6.64
N GLU A 30 -23.38 -27.56 7.84
CA GLU A 30 -24.67 -28.14 8.19
C GLU A 30 -25.83 -27.41 7.49
N GLU A 31 -26.79 -28.21 7.01
CA GLU A 31 -27.99 -27.79 6.29
C GLU A 31 -28.94 -27.01 7.21
N LEU A 32 -28.69 -25.71 7.36
CA LEU A 32 -29.67 -24.75 7.87
C LEU A 32 -30.60 -24.39 6.72
N VAL A 33 -31.77 -25.03 6.68
CA VAL A 33 -32.84 -24.73 5.74
C VAL A 33 -33.31 -23.29 5.99
N VAL A 34 -32.86 -22.39 5.13
CA VAL A 34 -33.38 -21.03 5.02
C VAL A 34 -34.17 -20.97 3.72
N GLU A 35 -35.47 -20.66 3.85
CA GLU A 35 -36.40 -20.55 2.73
C GLU A 35 -35.88 -19.58 1.67
N GLU A 36 -35.90 -20.06 0.43
CA GLU A 36 -35.34 -19.40 -0.75
C GLU A 36 -36.26 -18.26 -1.21
N GLU A 37 -36.01 -17.04 -0.71
CA GLU A 37 -36.53 -15.83 -1.35
C GLU A 37 -35.50 -15.24 -2.32
N ALA A 38 -35.71 -15.62 -3.59
CA ALA A 38 -35.22 -15.04 -4.84
C ALA A 38 -34.47 -13.69 -4.75
N LYS A 39 -33.14 -13.70 -4.89
CA LYS A 39 -32.39 -12.51 -5.35
C LYS A 39 -31.22 -12.85 -6.29
N THR A 40 -31.54 -12.71 -7.57
CA THR A 40 -30.83 -11.89 -8.58
C THR A 40 -29.33 -12.11 -8.81
N GLY A 41 -29.05 -12.41 -10.08
CA GLY A 41 -27.73 -12.68 -10.64
C GLY A 41 -26.67 -11.61 -10.38
N VAL A 42 -25.45 -12.14 -10.27
CA VAL A 42 -24.18 -11.43 -10.15
C VAL A 42 -24.04 -10.41 -11.28
N GLN A 43 -24.02 -9.12 -10.93
CA GLN A 43 -23.92 -8.03 -11.90
C GLN A 43 -22.47 -7.60 -12.19
N ASN A 44 -22.24 -7.44 -13.48
CA ASN A 44 -21.09 -6.92 -14.24
C ASN A 44 -20.39 -5.67 -13.62
N PRO A 45 -19.05 -5.49 -13.74
CA PRO A 45 -18.28 -4.31 -13.27
C PRO A 45 -18.68 -2.93 -13.84
N ALA A 46 -19.72 -2.83 -14.66
CA ALA A 46 -20.31 -1.56 -15.11
C ALA A 46 -21.10 -0.82 -14.00
N ASN A 47 -21.23 -1.39 -12.80
CA ASN A 47 -22.13 -0.91 -11.75
C ASN A 47 -21.50 -0.04 -10.66
N LEU A 48 -20.22 0.38 -10.72
CA LEU A 48 -19.66 1.22 -9.65
C LEU A 48 -20.45 2.53 -9.47
N ALA A 49 -20.85 3.19 -10.55
CA ALA A 49 -21.70 4.38 -10.50
C ALA A 49 -23.12 4.06 -9.97
N THR A 50 -23.67 2.89 -10.33
CA THR A 50 -24.96 2.40 -9.86
C THR A 50 -24.93 2.05 -8.36
N TRP A 51 -23.86 1.43 -7.89
CA TRP A 51 -23.60 1.12 -6.48
C TRP A 51 -23.37 2.38 -5.66
N GLN A 52 -22.62 3.35 -6.20
CA GLN A 52 -22.47 4.66 -5.57
C GLN A 52 -23.82 5.35 -5.38
N GLY A 53 -24.68 5.38 -6.40
CA GLY A 53 -26.03 5.96 -6.29
C GLY A 53 -26.92 5.22 -5.29
N LEU A 54 -26.87 3.89 -5.27
CA LEU A 54 -27.64 3.07 -4.33
C LEU A 54 -27.17 3.23 -2.88
N VAL A 55 -25.85 3.33 -2.66
CA VAL A 55 -25.25 3.57 -1.34
C VAL A 55 -25.61 4.96 -0.85
N GLU A 56 -25.50 5.98 -1.70
CA GLU A 56 -25.87 7.35 -1.37
C GLU A 56 -27.34 7.45 -0.96
N GLN A 57 -28.24 6.84 -1.74
CA GLN A 57 -29.68 6.84 -1.44
C GLN A 57 -29.96 6.16 -0.08
N ARG A 58 -29.28 5.05 0.23
CA ARG A 58 -29.39 4.37 1.53
C ARG A 58 -28.87 5.20 2.70
N ILE A 59 -27.76 5.92 2.51
CA ILE A 59 -27.21 6.80 3.53
C ILE A 59 -28.20 7.94 3.80
N GLN A 60 -28.73 8.58 2.76
CA GLN A 60 -29.71 9.66 2.88
C GLN A 60 -31.01 9.21 3.54
N ASP A 61 -31.56 8.05 3.16
CA ASP A 61 -32.74 7.47 3.81
C ASP A 61 -32.46 7.18 5.29
N GLY A 62 -31.26 6.71 5.63
CA GLY A 62 -30.86 6.49 7.02
C GLY A 62 -30.68 7.79 7.82
N MET A 63 -30.18 8.85 7.20
CA MET A 63 -30.13 10.19 7.81
C MET A 63 -31.54 10.74 8.04
N ALA A 64 -32.45 10.58 7.07
CA ALA A 64 -33.84 11.03 7.20
C ALA A 64 -34.62 10.26 8.28
N GLN A 65 -34.27 8.98 8.48
CA GLN A 65 -34.84 8.14 9.54
C GLN A 65 -34.19 8.35 10.92
N GLY A 66 -33.17 9.21 11.02
CA GLY A 66 -32.44 9.43 12.27
C GLY A 66 -31.62 8.22 12.73
N LEU A 67 -31.27 7.28 11.83
CA LEU A 67 -30.43 6.11 12.16
C LEU A 67 -29.02 6.51 12.62
N PHE A 68 -28.59 7.72 12.28
CA PHE A 68 -27.32 8.30 12.74
C PHE A 68 -27.48 9.15 14.00
N ASP A 69 -28.71 9.40 14.48
CA ASP A 69 -28.94 10.12 15.72
C ASP A 69 -28.64 9.20 16.91
N ASN A 70 -27.92 9.71 17.91
CA ASN A 70 -27.54 8.98 19.13
C ASN A 70 -26.61 7.75 18.92
N LEU A 71 -25.71 7.82 17.94
CA LEU A 71 -24.62 6.84 17.82
C LEU A 71 -23.78 6.77 19.12
N GLN A 72 -23.27 5.58 19.42
CA GLN A 72 -22.37 5.39 20.55
C GLN A 72 -21.14 6.30 20.42
N GLY A 73 -21.00 7.26 21.33
CA GLY A 73 -19.90 8.23 21.30
C GLY A 73 -20.23 9.57 20.63
N MET A 74 -21.46 9.78 20.13
CA MET A 74 -21.94 11.07 19.63
C MET A 74 -21.66 12.20 20.64
N GLY A 75 -21.02 13.27 20.16
CA GLY A 75 -20.69 14.47 20.94
C GLY A 75 -19.64 14.28 22.04
N ARG A 76 -19.09 13.07 22.22
CA ARG A 76 -18.02 12.80 23.19
C ARG A 76 -16.65 12.98 22.52
N PRO A 77 -15.66 13.54 23.22
CA PRO A 77 -14.30 13.59 22.69
C PRO A 77 -13.77 12.17 22.49
N LEU A 78 -13.10 11.94 21.36
CA LEU A 78 -12.48 10.66 21.06
C LEU A 78 -11.41 10.35 22.11
N ASN A 79 -11.43 9.14 22.68
CA ASN A 79 -10.37 8.70 23.58
C ASN A 79 -9.11 8.33 22.79
N LEU A 80 -8.22 9.30 22.59
CA LEU A 80 -6.96 9.10 21.89
C LEU A 80 -5.97 8.21 22.67
N TYR A 81 -6.28 7.81 23.90
CA TYR A 81 -5.43 6.97 24.76
C TYR A 81 -5.90 5.52 24.83
N ASP A 82 -6.83 5.13 23.95
CA ASP A 82 -7.23 3.74 23.84
C ASP A 82 -6.12 2.91 23.17
N ASP A 83 -5.52 2.01 23.95
CA ASP A 83 -4.49 1.08 23.48
C ASP A 83 -5.09 -0.27 23.04
N ALA A 84 -6.42 -0.35 22.84
CA ALA A 84 -7.11 -1.59 22.43
C ALA A 84 -6.54 -2.21 21.15
N PHE A 85 -6.01 -1.38 20.25
CA PHE A 85 -5.43 -1.81 18.97
C PHE A 85 -3.90 -1.97 19.01
N VAL A 86 -3.28 -1.71 20.17
CA VAL A 86 -1.83 -1.89 20.35
C VAL A 86 -1.59 -3.29 20.94
N PRO A 87 -0.74 -4.11 20.30
CA PRO A 87 -0.29 -5.38 20.87
C PRO A 87 0.23 -5.22 22.31
N ASP A 88 -0.08 -6.17 23.18
CA ASP A 88 0.21 -6.07 24.61
C ASP A 88 1.71 -5.90 24.91
N ASP A 89 2.58 -6.52 24.12
CA ASP A 89 4.04 -6.43 24.19
C ASP A 89 4.59 -5.03 23.85
N MET A 90 3.90 -4.28 22.97
CA MET A 90 4.32 -2.95 22.54
C MET A 90 3.69 -1.81 23.35
N ARG A 91 2.60 -2.07 24.08
CA ARG A 91 1.81 -1.06 24.78
C ARG A 91 2.63 -0.22 25.77
N MET A 92 3.50 -0.85 26.57
CA MET A 92 4.35 -0.11 27.50
C MET A 92 5.39 0.76 26.78
N ALA A 93 6.02 0.25 25.72
CA ALA A 93 7.00 1.00 24.95
C ALA A 93 6.37 2.25 24.30
N PHE A 94 5.19 2.11 23.70
CA PHE A 94 4.50 3.24 23.08
C PHE A 94 3.98 4.26 24.10
N ARG A 95 3.54 3.83 25.29
CA ARG A 95 3.19 4.76 26.38
C ARG A 95 4.38 5.60 26.83
N VAL A 96 5.55 4.99 27.02
CA VAL A 96 6.78 5.70 27.42
C VAL A 96 7.21 6.71 26.35
N LEU A 97 7.18 6.32 25.08
CA LEU A 97 7.51 7.25 23.99
C LEU A 97 6.53 8.43 23.97
N ARG A 98 5.23 8.14 24.05
CA ARG A 98 4.17 9.16 24.07
C ARG A 98 4.28 10.11 25.26
N SER A 99 4.56 9.61 26.47
CA SER A 99 4.71 10.46 27.65
C SER A 99 5.88 11.43 27.54
N ASN A 100 6.88 11.10 26.74
CA ASN A 100 8.03 11.95 26.45
C ASN A 100 7.87 12.75 25.15
N ASN A 101 6.68 12.72 24.54
CA ASN A 101 6.39 13.37 23.26
C ASN A 101 7.32 12.92 22.12
N LEU A 102 7.75 11.65 22.16
CA LEU A 102 8.60 10.99 21.16
C LEU A 102 7.78 10.02 20.31
N ALA A 103 8.23 9.80 19.07
CA ALA A 103 7.66 8.82 18.16
C ALA A 103 8.51 7.53 18.13
N PRO A 104 7.90 6.37 17.85
CA PRO A 104 8.66 5.19 17.47
C PRO A 104 9.54 5.44 16.25
N LEU A 105 10.73 4.83 16.23
CA LEU A 105 11.73 5.01 15.17
C LEU A 105 11.16 4.80 13.75
N TRP A 106 10.30 3.79 13.56
CA TRP A 106 9.70 3.52 12.26
C TRP A 106 8.79 4.66 11.77
N ILE A 107 8.17 5.45 12.67
CA ILE A 107 7.41 6.66 12.29
C ILE A 107 8.36 7.74 11.77
N GLU A 108 9.50 7.92 12.44
CA GLU A 108 10.50 8.91 12.03
C GLU A 108 11.10 8.54 10.67
N VAL A 109 11.48 7.27 10.48
CA VAL A 109 12.00 6.76 9.21
C VAL A 109 10.96 6.88 8.09
N ASN A 110 9.69 6.60 8.37
CA ASN A 110 8.62 6.80 7.40
C ASN A 110 8.54 8.27 6.95
N ARG A 111 8.58 9.21 7.90
CA ARG A 111 8.62 10.65 7.59
C ARG A 111 9.84 11.01 6.74
N GLU A 112 11.02 10.52 7.09
CA GLU A 112 12.24 10.76 6.30
C GLU A 112 12.11 10.25 4.86
N ILE A 113 11.54 9.05 4.67
CA ILE A 113 11.32 8.49 3.33
C ILE A 113 10.41 9.43 2.52
N HIS A 114 9.32 9.93 3.10
CA HIS A 114 8.45 10.89 2.41
C HIS A 114 9.15 12.21 2.06
N GLU A 115 9.98 12.73 2.97
CA GLU A 115 10.78 13.94 2.71
C GLU A 115 11.81 13.70 1.59
N ASP A 116 12.42 12.52 1.56
CA ASP A 116 13.39 12.11 0.55
C ASP A 116 12.72 11.90 -0.82
N LEU A 117 11.53 11.31 -0.87
CA LEU A 117 10.71 11.19 -2.08
C LEU A 117 10.34 12.58 -2.63
N ALA A 118 9.91 13.50 -1.76
CA ALA A 118 9.61 14.88 -2.17
C ALA A 118 10.86 15.62 -2.68
N ARG A 119 12.04 15.33 -2.10
CA ARG A 119 13.32 15.86 -2.61
C ARG A 119 13.66 15.26 -3.97
N LEU A 120 13.49 13.95 -4.17
CA LEU A 120 13.72 13.27 -5.43
C LEU A 120 12.81 13.82 -6.55
N GLN A 121 11.53 14.06 -6.26
CA GLN A 121 10.58 14.66 -7.20
C GLN A 121 10.98 16.09 -7.60
N ARG A 122 11.41 16.92 -6.64
CA ARG A 122 11.94 18.28 -6.94
C ARG A 122 13.20 18.21 -7.78
N MET A 123 14.10 17.27 -7.49
CA MET A 123 15.32 17.06 -8.27
C MET A 123 14.97 16.69 -9.73
N ARG A 124 14.02 15.77 -9.93
CA ARG A 124 13.49 15.43 -11.27
C ARG A 124 12.93 16.66 -11.99
N GLY A 125 12.07 17.45 -11.34
CA GLY A 125 11.48 18.64 -11.97
C GLY A 125 12.53 19.69 -12.37
N THR A 126 13.52 19.94 -11.52
CA THR A 126 14.62 20.89 -11.83
C THR A 126 15.55 20.37 -12.91
N ALA A 127 15.82 19.06 -12.92
CA ALA A 127 16.59 18.38 -13.97
C ALA A 127 15.91 18.52 -15.33
N GLN A 128 14.60 18.23 -15.40
CA GLN A 128 13.80 18.31 -16.63
C GLN A 128 13.80 19.70 -17.25
N GLN A 129 13.68 20.76 -16.44
CA GLN A 129 13.72 22.15 -16.94
C GLN A 129 15.07 22.53 -17.56
N ARG A 130 16.17 22.01 -17.00
CA ARG A 130 17.53 22.29 -17.45
C ARG A 130 17.97 21.37 -18.59
N TRP A 131 17.31 20.22 -18.75
CA TRP A 131 17.68 19.12 -19.64
C TRP A 131 18.02 19.55 -21.07
N PRO A 132 17.24 20.40 -21.76
CA PRO A 132 17.52 20.78 -23.15
C PRO A 132 18.85 21.54 -23.30
N ARG A 133 19.29 22.23 -22.25
CA ARG A 133 20.48 23.10 -22.24
C ARG A 133 21.74 22.39 -21.73
N LEU A 134 21.60 21.17 -21.20
CA LEU A 134 22.68 20.42 -20.57
C LEU A 134 23.53 19.65 -21.60
N PRO A 135 24.88 19.74 -21.53
CA PRO A 135 25.77 18.85 -22.29
C PRO A 135 25.61 17.38 -21.90
N SER A 136 25.95 16.46 -22.80
CA SER A 136 25.81 15.00 -22.61
C SER A 136 26.43 14.49 -21.30
N TYR A 137 27.66 14.89 -20.99
CA TYR A 137 28.34 14.44 -19.77
C TYR A 137 27.66 14.93 -18.48
N GLN A 138 27.02 16.11 -18.51
CA GLN A 138 26.30 16.62 -17.34
C GLN A 138 24.95 15.89 -17.17
N ARG A 139 24.33 15.46 -18.27
CA ARG A 139 23.13 14.62 -18.23
C ARG A 139 23.42 13.26 -17.62
N GLU A 140 24.52 12.62 -18.04
CA GLU A 140 24.91 11.31 -17.49
C GLU A 140 25.16 11.41 -15.98
N ARG A 141 25.95 12.41 -15.55
CA ARG A 141 26.21 12.63 -14.13
C ARG A 141 24.92 12.84 -13.32
N LEU A 142 24.00 13.66 -13.83
CA LEU A 142 22.73 13.91 -13.16
C LEU A 142 21.86 12.65 -13.08
N ARG A 143 21.95 11.78 -14.09
CA ARG A 143 21.29 10.49 -14.14
C ARG A 143 21.87 9.51 -13.12
N GLU A 144 23.19 9.49 -12.97
CA GLU A 144 23.89 8.73 -11.92
C GLU A 144 23.49 9.21 -10.53
N ASP A 145 23.55 10.52 -10.27
CA ASP A 145 23.15 11.12 -8.99
C ASP A 145 21.67 10.78 -8.66
N TYR A 146 20.79 10.77 -9.67
CA TYR A 146 19.39 10.38 -9.51
C TYR A 146 19.23 8.90 -9.16
N ALA A 147 19.97 8.03 -9.83
CA ALA A 147 19.97 6.59 -9.57
C ALA A 147 20.50 6.25 -8.16
N ASP A 148 21.55 6.93 -7.70
CA ASP A 148 22.09 6.76 -6.35
C ASP A 148 21.06 7.18 -5.29
N ARG A 149 20.34 8.29 -5.54
CA ARG A 149 19.30 8.71 -4.60
C ARG A 149 18.14 7.73 -4.50
N ILE A 150 17.75 7.10 -5.61
CA ILE A 150 16.75 6.02 -5.61
C ILE A 150 17.22 4.86 -4.75
N LYS A 151 18.50 4.45 -4.88
CA LYS A 151 19.07 3.37 -4.09
C LYS A 151 19.02 3.68 -2.60
N GLU A 152 19.45 4.88 -2.19
CA GLU A 152 19.40 5.30 -0.78
C GLU A 152 17.98 5.27 -0.21
N ILE A 153 16.98 5.72 -0.99
CA ILE A 153 15.57 5.67 -0.59
C ILE A 153 15.09 4.22 -0.45
N ASN A 154 15.46 3.35 -1.39
CA ASN A 154 15.09 1.93 -1.33
C ASN A 154 15.71 1.24 -0.12
N ASP A 155 16.97 1.53 0.22
CA ASP A 155 17.62 0.98 1.41
C ASP A 155 16.88 1.41 2.69
N LYS A 156 16.41 2.67 2.76
CA LYS A 156 15.55 3.15 3.86
C LYS A 156 14.19 2.45 3.89
N ILE A 157 13.56 2.25 2.73
CA ILE A 157 12.27 1.55 2.63
C ILE A 157 12.39 0.10 3.11
N ILE A 158 13.48 -0.60 2.72
CA ILE A 158 13.75 -1.96 3.20
C ILE A 158 13.89 -1.96 4.71
N ASN A 159 14.69 -1.04 5.26
CA ASN A 159 14.86 -0.92 6.71
C ASN A 159 13.52 -0.66 7.42
N TYR A 160 12.72 0.27 6.90
CA TYR A 160 11.37 0.55 7.41
C TYR A 160 10.49 -0.70 7.43
N ASN A 161 10.42 -1.42 6.30
CA ASN A 161 9.59 -2.63 6.17
C ASN A 161 10.02 -3.77 7.12
N ILE A 162 11.28 -3.78 7.57
CA ILE A 162 11.78 -4.74 8.57
C ILE A 162 11.41 -4.31 9.99
N MET A 163 11.51 -3.01 10.30
CA MET A 163 11.32 -2.49 11.66
C MET A 163 9.85 -2.25 12.01
N ALA A 164 9.01 -1.99 11.01
CA ALA A 164 7.61 -1.66 11.25
C ALA A 164 6.84 -2.88 11.80
N PRO A 165 5.98 -2.71 12.81
CA PRO A 165 5.11 -3.77 13.30
C PRO A 165 4.28 -4.38 12.18
N SER A 166 3.88 -5.65 12.29
CA SER A 166 3.10 -6.36 11.26
C SER A 166 1.75 -5.71 10.92
N SER A 167 1.23 -4.85 11.79
CA SER A 167 0.03 -4.03 11.56
C SER A 167 0.28 -2.80 10.68
N SER A 168 1.54 -2.45 10.41
CA SER A 168 1.91 -1.31 9.59
C SER A 168 1.87 -1.67 8.10
N VAL A 169 1.52 -0.68 7.27
CA VAL A 169 1.52 -0.84 5.82
C VAL A 169 2.96 -0.76 5.30
N ASN A 170 3.43 -1.85 4.68
CA ASN A 170 4.74 -1.86 4.02
C ASN A 170 4.77 -0.88 2.84
N MET A 171 5.90 -0.23 2.65
CA MET A 171 6.14 0.67 1.52
C MET A 171 6.70 -0.10 0.33
N GLY A 172 6.19 0.23 -0.87
CA GLY A 172 6.70 -0.30 -2.13
C GLY A 172 8.07 0.32 -2.47
N LEU A 173 8.96 -0.48 -3.05
CA LEU A 173 10.25 0.00 -3.54
C LEU A 173 10.09 0.81 -4.82
N LEU A 174 10.98 1.77 -5.02
CA LEU A 174 11.12 2.48 -6.29
C LEU A 174 11.81 1.58 -7.30
N LEU A 175 11.16 1.33 -8.43
CA LEU A 175 11.75 0.59 -9.54
C LEU A 175 12.68 1.53 -10.31
N LYS A 176 13.99 1.29 -10.19
CA LYS A 176 15.04 2.14 -10.77
C LYS A 176 14.83 2.39 -12.26
N ASP A 177 14.53 1.34 -13.03
CA ASP A 177 14.39 1.45 -14.48
C ASP A 177 13.17 2.28 -14.89
N GLU A 178 12.05 2.14 -14.17
CA GLU A 178 10.83 2.93 -14.41
C GLU A 178 11.04 4.40 -14.04
N GLU A 179 11.68 4.68 -12.91
CA GLU A 179 11.96 6.05 -12.47
C GLU A 179 12.96 6.76 -13.40
N LEU A 180 13.96 6.03 -13.92
CA LEU A 180 14.89 6.56 -14.93
C LEU A 180 14.17 6.78 -16.26
N ALA A 181 13.30 5.87 -16.68
CA ALA A 181 12.50 6.07 -17.87
C ALA A 181 11.58 7.29 -17.74
N ALA A 182 10.95 7.50 -16.57
CA ALA A 182 10.14 8.68 -16.30
C ALA A 182 10.96 9.98 -16.26
N PHE A 183 12.19 9.90 -15.76
CA PHE A 183 13.15 11.00 -15.77
C PHE A 183 13.51 11.42 -17.21
N ASP A 184 13.73 10.44 -18.10
CA ASP A 184 14.07 10.66 -19.51
C ASP A 184 12.83 11.09 -20.35
N ALA A 185 11.67 10.45 -20.15
CA ALA A 185 10.48 10.60 -20.99
C ALA A 185 9.83 12.00 -20.93
N ALA A 186 9.90 12.69 -19.80
CA ALA A 186 9.39 14.07 -19.68
C ALA A 186 10.09 15.06 -20.63
N THR A 187 11.19 14.66 -21.24
CA THR A 187 11.93 15.43 -22.25
C THR A 187 11.25 15.41 -23.63
N ILE A 188 10.49 14.36 -23.96
CA ILE A 188 9.97 14.15 -25.32
C ILE A 188 8.75 15.04 -25.60
N LEU A 189 7.93 15.34 -24.58
CA LEU A 189 6.69 16.10 -24.72
C LEU A 189 6.88 17.63 -24.86
N THR A 190 8.11 18.14 -24.76
CA THR A 190 8.41 19.57 -24.92
C THR A 190 9.02 19.93 -26.28
N GLN A 191 9.13 18.97 -27.22
CA GLN A 191 9.72 19.17 -28.55
C GLN A 191 8.71 19.16 -29.72
N THR A 192 7.42 19.04 -29.45
CA THR A 192 6.32 19.19 -30.44
C THR A 192 5.55 20.47 -30.19
#